data_AF-A0A223EFT4-F1
#
_entry.id   AF-A0A223EFT4-F1
#
_cell.length_a   1.000
_cell.length_b   1.000
_cell.length_c   1.000
_cell.angle_alpha   90.00
_cell.angle_beta   90.00
_cell.angle_gamma   90.00
#
_symmetry.space_group_name_H-M   'P 1'
#
loop_
_entity.id
_entity.type
_entity.pdbx_description
1 polymer ?
#
loop_
_entity_poly.entity_id
_entity_poly.type
_entity_poly.pdbx_seq_one_letter_code
_entity_poly.pdbx_strand_id
1 'polypeptide(L)'
;MFGLKNYNPKMYTNPSNIIKDHRNALEELIGKNIEEIWVAWEQDEDEWFNDCPVVIRFENCQLELCANKADEYAVTFNKILFTQDLCWYGTDLRLKWEKNKLQDLNSATGKRVVGIEIFERCETNATDYFYLYGIGLYLNDGYLAICNGFDENSLIIKREEGPIYRHTLI
;
A
#
# COMPACT_ATOMS: atom_id res chain seq x y z
N MET A 1 3.74 2.93 -15.52
CA MET A 1 4.52 2.21 -14.49
C MET A 1 3.61 1.19 -13.84
N PHE A 2 4.13 0.08 -13.30
CA PHE A 2 3.31 -0.98 -12.66
C PHE A 2 2.16 -1.52 -13.51
N GLY A 3 2.40 -1.79 -14.80
CA GLY A 3 1.37 -2.29 -15.71
C GLY A 3 0.20 -1.34 -16.00
N LEU A 4 0.24 -0.10 -15.49
CA LEU A 4 -0.81 0.91 -15.65
C LEU A 4 -0.39 1.99 -16.66
N LYS A 5 -1.23 2.19 -17.68
CA LYS A 5 -1.09 3.28 -18.67
C LYS A 5 -1.30 4.64 -18.00
N ASN A 6 -0.44 5.60 -18.33
CA ASN A 6 -0.44 6.98 -17.80
C ASN A 6 -0.31 7.12 -16.27
N TYR A 7 -0.05 6.02 -15.55
CA TYR A 7 0.24 6.06 -14.13
C TYR A 7 1.76 6.21 -13.92
N ASN A 8 2.14 7.38 -13.40
CA ASN A 8 3.52 7.79 -13.15
C ASN A 8 3.61 8.43 -11.75
N PRO A 9 3.57 7.63 -10.68
CA PRO A 9 3.63 8.13 -9.31
C PRO A 9 5.03 8.67 -8.99
N LYS A 10 5.11 9.57 -8.01
CA LYS A 10 6.38 9.96 -7.40
C LYS A 10 6.88 8.80 -6.53
N MET A 11 8.17 8.50 -6.62
CA MET A 11 8.84 7.56 -5.72
C MET A 11 9.36 8.27 -4.49
N TYR A 12 9.05 7.70 -3.33
CA TYR A 12 9.52 8.15 -2.03
C TYR A 12 10.51 7.14 -1.46
N THR A 13 11.54 7.64 -0.78
CA THR A 13 12.54 6.81 -0.08
C THR A 13 12.62 7.13 1.41
N ASN A 14 11.77 8.05 1.90
CA ASN A 14 11.72 8.43 3.31
C ASN A 14 10.33 8.97 3.71
N PRO A 15 9.93 8.82 4.98
CA PRO A 15 8.65 9.31 5.49
C PRO A 15 8.47 10.83 5.37
N SER A 16 9.52 11.62 5.61
CA SER A 16 9.44 13.09 5.60
C SER A 16 8.91 13.65 4.29
N ASN A 17 9.32 13.08 3.16
CA ASN A 17 8.83 13.49 1.84
C ASN A 17 7.37 13.09 1.59
N ILE A 18 6.92 11.92 2.09
CA ILE A 18 5.50 11.54 2.01
C ILE A 18 4.67 12.50 2.86
N ILE A 19 5.11 12.79 4.09
CA ILE A 19 4.41 13.70 5.00
C ILE A 19 4.28 15.08 4.37
N LYS A 20 5.37 15.60 3.79
CA LYS A 20 5.37 16.89 3.11
C LYS A 20 4.32 16.96 2.00
N ASP A 21 4.16 15.90 1.22
CA ASP A 21 3.31 15.91 0.03
C ASP A 21 1.87 15.44 0.31
N HIS A 22 1.66 14.63 1.35
CA HIS A 22 0.41 13.89 1.58
C HIS A 22 -0.16 13.96 3.00
N ARG A 23 0.45 14.68 3.97
CA ARG A 23 -0.04 14.75 5.36
C ARG A 23 -1.55 15.01 5.44
N ASN A 24 -2.03 16.09 4.82
CA ASN A 24 -3.44 16.45 4.91
C ASN A 24 -4.36 15.36 4.33
N ALA A 25 -3.97 14.76 3.19
CA ALA A 25 -4.75 13.71 2.56
C ALA A 25 -4.78 12.42 3.39
N LEU A 26 -3.70 12.10 4.10
CA LEU A 26 -3.64 10.98 5.05
C LEU A 26 -4.47 11.27 6.31
N GLU A 27 -4.33 12.46 6.90
CA GLU A 27 -5.11 12.89 8.07
C GLU A 27 -6.63 12.83 7.79
N GLU A 28 -7.05 13.22 6.58
CA GLU A 28 -8.45 13.13 6.16
C GLU A 28 -9.02 11.70 6.16
N LEU A 29 -8.18 10.66 6.05
CA LEU A 29 -8.64 9.27 6.12
C LEU A 29 -8.99 8.85 7.56
N ILE A 30 -8.45 9.53 8.58
CA ILE A 30 -8.73 9.22 9.98
C ILE A 30 -10.21 9.50 10.28
N GLY A 31 -10.89 8.50 10.82
CA GLY A 31 -12.32 8.52 11.07
C GLY A 31 -13.17 7.98 9.92
N LYS A 32 -12.59 7.75 8.73
CA LYS A 32 -13.30 7.14 7.59
C LYS A 32 -13.28 5.62 7.64
N ASN A 33 -14.28 5.00 7.01
CA ASN A 33 -14.35 3.55 6.85
C ASN A 33 -13.72 3.13 5.53
N ILE A 34 -13.00 2.01 5.54
CA ILE A 34 -12.55 1.34 4.33
C ILE A 34 -13.78 0.68 3.68
N GLU A 35 -14.12 1.07 2.46
CA GLU A 35 -15.28 0.51 1.73
C GLU A 35 -14.91 -0.74 0.96
N GLU A 36 -13.76 -0.72 0.31
CA GLU A 36 -13.27 -1.80 -0.51
C GLU A 36 -11.77 -1.68 -0.71
N ILE A 37 -11.12 -2.82 -0.92
CA ILE A 37 -9.69 -2.90 -1.23
C ILE A 37 -9.55 -3.68 -2.53
N TRP A 38 -8.81 -3.12 -3.47
CA TRP A 38 -8.60 -3.68 -4.79
C TRP A 38 -7.13 -4.05 -4.98
N VAL A 39 -6.92 -5.20 -5.61
CA VAL A 39 -5.59 -5.71 -5.97
C VAL A 39 -5.60 -6.23 -7.40
N ALA A 40 -4.44 -6.25 -8.03
CA ALA A 40 -4.26 -6.99 -9.27
C ALA A 40 -4.25 -8.49 -8.99
N TRP A 41 -4.89 -9.27 -9.85
CA TRP A 41 -5.01 -10.71 -9.72
C TRP A 41 -4.63 -11.37 -11.04
N GLU A 42 -3.72 -12.33 -10.97
CA GLU A 42 -3.37 -13.19 -12.10
C GLU A 42 -4.46 -14.26 -12.22
N GLN A 43 -5.15 -14.29 -13.37
CA GLN A 43 -6.38 -15.07 -13.54
C GLN A 43 -6.14 -16.53 -13.90
N ASP A 44 -4.98 -16.86 -14.46
CA ASP A 44 -4.63 -18.21 -14.89
C ASP A 44 -4.08 -19.03 -13.70
N GLU A 45 -3.28 -18.42 -12.81
CA GLU A 45 -2.73 -19.05 -11.59
C GLU A 45 -3.62 -18.82 -10.34
N ASP A 46 -4.67 -17.99 -10.44
CA ASP A 46 -5.56 -17.59 -9.33
C ASP A 46 -4.78 -17.10 -8.11
N GLU A 47 -3.84 -16.18 -8.35
CA GLU A 47 -2.98 -15.63 -7.30
C GLU A 47 -2.92 -14.10 -7.30
N TRP A 48 -2.49 -13.56 -6.16
CA TRP A 48 -2.26 -12.14 -6.02
C TRP A 48 -1.03 -11.72 -6.81
N PHE A 49 -1.22 -10.82 -7.77
CA PHE A 49 -0.13 -10.18 -8.48
C PHE A 49 0.34 -8.94 -7.71
N ASN A 50 1.27 -9.16 -6.79
CA ASN A 50 1.70 -8.18 -5.77
C ASN A 50 2.68 -7.12 -6.29
N ASP A 51 3.15 -7.18 -7.54
CA ASP A 51 3.91 -6.10 -8.17
C ASP A 51 3.06 -4.85 -8.52
N CYS A 52 1.73 -4.99 -8.53
CA CYS A 52 0.81 -3.90 -8.84
C CYS A 52 0.30 -3.19 -7.58
N PRO A 53 -0.13 -1.91 -7.67
CA PRO A 53 -0.58 -1.15 -6.51
C PRO A 53 -1.75 -1.82 -5.77
N VAL A 54 -1.74 -1.71 -4.45
CA VAL A 54 -2.90 -1.98 -3.60
C VAL A 54 -3.70 -0.69 -3.47
N VAL A 55 -5.01 -0.75 -3.77
CA VAL A 55 -5.90 0.42 -3.72
C VAL A 55 -6.92 0.26 -2.61
N ILE A 56 -6.87 1.13 -1.61
CA ILE A 56 -7.79 1.18 -0.47
C ILE A 56 -8.78 2.30 -0.73
N ARG A 57 -10.06 1.95 -0.90
CA ARG A 57 -11.13 2.93 -1.14
C ARG A 57 -11.87 3.30 0.13
N PHE A 58 -12.19 4.57 0.18
CA PHE A 58 -13.07 5.23 1.12
C PHE A 58 -14.19 5.91 0.31
N GLU A 59 -15.23 6.38 0.99
CA GLU A 59 -16.42 6.98 0.35
C GLU A 59 -16.11 8.00 -0.77
N ASN A 60 -15.16 8.90 -0.51
CA ASN A 60 -14.87 10.04 -1.40
C ASN A 60 -13.41 10.13 -1.84
N CYS A 61 -12.60 9.11 -1.55
CA CYS A 61 -11.20 9.07 -1.96
C CYS A 61 -10.67 7.64 -1.97
N GLN A 62 -9.54 7.43 -2.64
CA GLN A 62 -8.78 6.20 -2.56
C GLN A 62 -7.31 6.49 -2.29
N LEU A 63 -6.72 5.67 -1.44
CA LEU A 63 -5.29 5.61 -1.17
C LEU A 63 -4.69 4.49 -2.03
N GLU A 64 -3.60 4.77 -2.72
CA GLU A 64 -2.94 3.85 -3.65
C GLU A 64 -1.48 3.68 -3.20
N LEU A 65 -1.11 2.45 -2.89
CA LEU A 65 0.18 2.12 -2.31
C LEU A 65 0.87 1.08 -3.18
N CYS A 66 2.15 1.29 -3.48
CA CYS A 66 2.91 0.32 -4.27
C CYS A 66 4.38 0.32 -3.86
N ALA A 67 4.90 -0.86 -3.55
CA ALA A 67 6.33 -1.11 -3.48
C ALA A 67 7.02 -0.86 -4.84
N ASN A 68 8.27 -0.46 -4.80
CA ASN A 68 9.13 -0.38 -5.97
C ASN A 68 10.60 -0.52 -5.55
N LYS A 69 11.34 -1.50 -6.07
CA LYS A 69 12.72 -1.77 -5.62
C LYS A 69 12.82 -1.94 -4.09
N ALA A 70 14.05 -2.06 -3.57
CA ALA A 70 14.26 -2.29 -2.14
C ALA A 70 13.85 -1.12 -1.22
N ASP A 71 13.97 0.13 -1.68
CA ASP A 71 13.83 1.32 -0.84
C ASP A 71 12.91 2.42 -1.42
N GLU A 72 12.25 2.17 -2.55
CA GLU A 72 11.28 3.11 -3.13
C GLU A 72 9.84 2.68 -2.83
N TYR A 73 8.98 3.67 -2.62
CA TYR A 73 7.57 3.43 -2.35
C TYR A 73 6.73 4.50 -3.02
N ALA A 74 5.66 4.08 -3.70
CA ALA A 74 4.69 4.98 -4.30
C ALA A 74 3.50 5.17 -3.38
N VAL A 75 3.12 6.43 -3.19
CA VAL A 75 1.91 6.84 -2.48
C VAL A 75 1.17 7.81 -3.38
N THR A 76 -0.04 7.47 -3.78
CA THR A 76 -0.90 8.36 -4.55
C THR A 76 -2.35 8.30 -4.07
N PHE A 77 -3.14 9.24 -4.57
CA PHE A 77 -4.57 9.32 -4.30
C PHE A 77 -5.32 9.56 -5.61
N ASN A 78 -6.40 8.82 -5.82
CA ASN A 78 -7.36 9.03 -6.92
C ASN A 78 -6.73 9.07 -8.32
N LYS A 79 -5.71 8.25 -8.61
CA LYS A 79 -5.07 8.13 -9.94
C LYS A 79 -5.46 6.86 -10.68
N ILE A 80 -5.75 5.77 -9.98
CA ILE A 80 -6.01 4.45 -10.57
C ILE A 80 -7.49 4.29 -10.87
N LEU A 81 -7.80 3.89 -12.10
CA LEU A 81 -9.15 3.57 -12.55
C LEU A 81 -9.27 2.05 -12.77
N PHE A 82 -10.19 1.38 -12.10
CA PHE A 82 -10.34 -0.09 -12.24
C PHE A 82 -10.91 -0.53 -13.58
N THR A 83 -11.47 0.40 -14.36
CA THR A 83 -11.88 0.16 -15.75
C THR A 83 -10.70 0.05 -16.72
N GLN A 84 -9.50 0.35 -16.24
CA GLN A 84 -8.28 0.29 -17.01
C GLN A 84 -7.70 -1.12 -16.97
N ASP A 85 -7.33 -1.63 -18.15
CA ASP A 85 -6.61 -2.90 -18.25
C ASP A 85 -5.23 -2.82 -17.60
N LEU A 86 -4.87 -3.90 -16.92
CA LEU A 86 -3.53 -4.14 -16.41
C LEU A 86 -2.71 -4.84 -17.50
N CYS A 87 -1.68 -4.17 -18.01
CA CYS A 87 -0.79 -4.70 -19.04
C CYS A 87 0.64 -4.70 -18.49
N TRP A 88 1.05 -5.82 -17.90
CA TRP A 88 2.37 -5.92 -17.28
C TRP A 88 3.46 -5.98 -18.35
N TYR A 89 4.01 -4.82 -18.71
CA TYR A 89 5.14 -4.66 -19.65
C TYR A 89 5.03 -5.45 -20.97
N GLY A 90 3.82 -5.65 -21.48
CA GLY A 90 3.58 -6.39 -22.73
C GLY A 90 3.73 -7.92 -22.60
N THR A 91 3.69 -8.45 -21.38
CA THR A 91 3.56 -9.90 -21.13
C THR A 91 2.15 -10.39 -21.43
N ASP A 92 2.01 -11.72 -21.53
CA ASP A 92 0.73 -12.40 -21.75
C ASP A 92 -0.07 -12.66 -20.45
N LEU A 93 0.39 -12.12 -19.31
CA LEU A 93 -0.28 -12.29 -18.01
C LEU A 93 -1.71 -11.75 -18.07
N ARG A 94 -2.67 -12.54 -17.58
CA ARG A 94 -4.09 -12.17 -17.60
C ARG A 94 -4.43 -11.52 -16.27
N LEU A 95 -4.05 -10.25 -16.14
CA LEU A 95 -4.27 -9.48 -14.92
C LEU A 95 -5.62 -8.77 -14.90
N LYS A 96 -6.31 -8.84 -13.76
CA LYS A 96 -7.53 -8.05 -13.50
C LYS A 96 -7.53 -7.43 -12.12
N TRP A 97 -8.25 -6.31 -11.99
CA TRP A 97 -8.59 -5.76 -10.68
C TRP A 97 -9.65 -6.62 -10.00
N GLU A 98 -9.31 -7.15 -8.84
CA GLU A 98 -10.22 -7.93 -8.00
C GLU A 98 -10.47 -7.22 -6.68
N LYS A 99 -11.74 -7.19 -6.29
CA LYS A 99 -12.19 -6.51 -5.08
C LYS A 99 -12.25 -7.48 -3.91
N ASN A 100 -11.63 -7.11 -2.78
CA ASN A 100 -11.69 -7.83 -1.49
C ASN A 100 -11.34 -9.32 -1.60
N LYS A 101 -10.52 -9.70 -2.59
CA LYS A 101 -10.19 -11.09 -2.91
C LYS A 101 -9.23 -11.70 -1.90
N LEU A 102 -8.27 -10.92 -1.41
CA LEU A 102 -7.34 -11.34 -0.35
C LEU A 102 -8.02 -11.32 1.01
N GLN A 103 -8.02 -12.48 1.69
CA GLN A 103 -8.67 -12.66 2.99
C GLN A 103 -8.15 -11.66 4.05
N ASP A 104 -6.83 -11.46 4.10
CA ASP A 104 -6.19 -10.54 5.03
C ASP A 104 -6.65 -9.10 4.82
N LEU A 105 -6.79 -8.66 3.56
CA LEU A 105 -7.32 -7.34 3.21
C LEU A 105 -8.83 -7.23 3.50
N ASN A 106 -9.60 -8.26 3.18
CA ASN A 106 -11.04 -8.28 3.42
C ASN A 106 -11.39 -8.13 4.91
N SER A 107 -10.49 -8.57 5.80
CA SER A 107 -10.65 -8.36 7.25
C SER A 107 -10.62 -6.88 7.68
N ALA A 108 -10.11 -5.98 6.83
CA ALA A 108 -10.09 -4.54 7.06
C ALA A 108 -11.30 -3.81 6.47
N THR A 109 -12.04 -4.44 5.55
CA THR A 109 -13.23 -3.84 4.93
C THR A 109 -14.32 -3.55 5.97
N GLY A 110 -14.92 -2.36 5.87
CA GLY A 110 -15.93 -1.86 6.81
C GLY A 110 -15.35 -1.30 8.11
N LYS A 111 -14.04 -1.46 8.37
CA LYS A 111 -13.40 -0.94 9.57
C LYS A 111 -13.04 0.53 9.42
N ARG A 112 -13.09 1.23 10.55
CA ARG A 112 -12.79 2.66 10.64
C ARG A 112 -11.30 2.86 10.89
N VAL A 113 -10.65 3.71 10.12
CA VAL A 113 -9.28 4.14 10.38
C VAL A 113 -9.27 5.06 11.61
N VAL A 114 -8.45 4.76 12.60
CA VAL A 114 -8.31 5.55 13.85
C VAL A 114 -6.94 6.20 13.99
N GLY A 115 -6.00 5.86 13.12
CA GLY A 115 -4.68 6.45 13.06
C GLY A 115 -3.93 5.92 11.84
N ILE A 116 -2.86 6.61 11.46
CA ILE A 116 -1.99 6.22 10.35
C ILE A 116 -0.55 6.37 10.78
N GLU A 117 0.29 5.46 10.31
CA GLU A 117 1.73 5.57 10.44
C GLU A 117 2.43 5.35 9.11
N ILE A 118 3.58 5.97 8.96
CA ILE A 118 4.58 5.61 7.95
C ILE A 118 5.74 5.03 8.72
N PHE A 119 6.23 3.86 8.30
CA PHE A 119 7.28 3.19 9.03
C PHE A 119 8.40 2.72 8.13
N GLU A 120 9.59 2.74 8.71
CA GLU A 120 10.84 2.33 8.11
C GLU A 120 11.32 1.07 8.81
N ARG A 121 12.06 0.23 8.07
CA ARG A 121 12.61 -1.02 8.57
C ARG A 121 14.10 -1.09 8.30
N CYS A 122 14.80 -1.76 9.20
CA CYS A 122 16.17 -2.22 9.01
C CYS A 122 16.20 -3.75 8.94
N GLU A 123 17.07 -4.35 8.13
CA GLU A 123 17.16 -5.82 8.04
C GLU A 123 17.79 -6.45 9.29
N THR A 124 18.74 -5.77 9.92
CA THR A 124 19.47 -6.29 11.07
C THR A 124 19.69 -5.18 12.10
N ASN A 125 19.75 -5.53 13.38
CA ASN A 125 20.10 -4.57 14.43
C ASN A 125 21.54 -4.01 14.31
N ALA A 126 22.33 -4.46 13.33
CA ALA A 126 23.73 -4.12 13.18
C ALA A 126 23.99 -2.98 12.17
N THR A 127 22.97 -2.56 11.40
CA THR A 127 23.10 -1.46 10.44
C THR A 127 22.22 -0.28 10.85
N ASP A 128 22.75 0.94 10.67
CA ASP A 128 22.00 2.19 10.92
C ASP A 128 21.12 2.61 9.73
N TYR A 129 21.01 1.76 8.71
CA TYR A 129 20.27 2.05 7.49
C TYR A 129 18.83 1.54 7.60
N PHE A 130 17.89 2.47 7.68
CA PHE A 130 16.46 2.21 7.64
C PHE A 130 15.95 2.62 6.26
N TYR A 131 15.24 1.72 5.60
CA TYR A 131 14.56 2.00 4.34
C TYR A 131 13.07 2.18 4.60
N LEU A 132 12.43 2.99 3.76
CA LEU A 132 10.99 3.20 3.80
C LEU A 132 10.28 1.87 3.54
N TYR A 133 9.54 1.39 4.54
CA TYR A 133 8.97 0.05 4.50
C TYR A 133 7.48 0.07 4.19
N GLY A 134 6.67 0.98 4.74
CA GLY A 134 5.25 0.95 4.41
C GLY A 134 4.39 2.01 5.07
N ILE A 135 3.10 1.91 4.80
CA ILE A 135 2.04 2.71 5.42
C ILE A 135 1.10 1.78 6.18
N GLY A 136 0.93 2.08 7.46
CA GLY A 136 0.06 1.36 8.39
C GLY A 136 -1.21 2.14 8.71
N LEU A 137 -2.33 1.43 8.74
CA LEU A 137 -3.63 1.92 9.16
C LEU A 137 -3.99 1.22 10.48
N TYR A 138 -4.12 2.01 11.54
CA TYR A 138 -4.77 1.54 12.75
C TYR A 138 -6.28 1.51 12.48
N LEU A 139 -6.88 0.36 12.72
CA LEU A 139 -8.32 0.19 12.57
C LEU A 139 -8.97 0.20 13.95
N ASN A 140 -10.25 0.53 14.02
CA ASN A 140 -11.02 0.41 15.26
C ASN A 140 -11.04 -1.02 15.82
N ASP A 141 -10.75 -2.01 14.96
CA ASP A 141 -10.53 -3.40 15.33
C ASP A 141 -9.39 -4.00 14.47
N GLY A 142 -8.15 -3.93 14.94
CA GLY A 142 -6.98 -4.51 14.27
C GLY A 142 -6.09 -3.50 13.54
N TYR A 143 -5.29 -3.99 12.60
CA TYR A 143 -4.27 -3.23 11.89
C TYR A 143 -4.13 -3.75 10.47
N LEU A 144 -3.81 -2.87 9.54
CA LEU A 144 -3.43 -3.24 8.18
C LEU A 144 -2.29 -2.33 7.72
N ALA A 145 -1.19 -2.92 7.26
CA ALA A 145 -0.19 -2.20 6.50
C ALA A 145 0.07 -2.85 5.15
N ILE A 146 0.33 -1.99 4.16
CA ILE A 146 0.91 -2.37 2.89
C ILE A 146 2.38 -1.98 2.95
N CYS A 147 3.26 -2.92 2.63
CA CYS A 147 4.69 -2.77 2.82
C CYS A 147 5.46 -3.10 1.55
N ASN A 148 6.69 -2.59 1.47
CA ASN A 148 7.68 -2.93 0.47
C ASN A 148 8.38 -4.23 0.85
N GLY A 149 8.03 -5.32 0.17
CA GLY A 149 8.63 -6.64 0.28
C GLY A 149 9.89 -6.84 -0.57
N PHE A 150 10.67 -5.78 -0.81
CA PHE A 150 11.89 -5.70 -1.64
C PHE A 150 11.72 -5.37 -3.13
N ASP A 151 10.50 -5.16 -3.58
CA ASP A 151 10.10 -4.68 -4.92
C ASP A 151 8.62 -4.99 -5.15
N GLU A 152 8.11 -6.01 -4.48
CA GLU A 152 6.71 -6.40 -4.45
C GLU A 152 5.97 -5.89 -3.19
N ASN A 153 4.65 -5.77 -3.26
CA ASN A 153 3.85 -5.46 -2.08
C ASN A 153 3.77 -6.66 -1.13
N SER A 154 3.79 -6.37 0.17
CA SER A 154 3.52 -7.34 1.24
C SER A 154 2.50 -6.77 2.23
N LEU A 155 1.85 -7.66 2.99
CA LEU A 155 0.79 -7.31 3.93
C LEU A 155 1.18 -7.61 5.36
N ILE A 156 0.80 -6.72 6.27
CA ILE A 156 0.95 -6.93 7.71
C ILE A 156 -0.40 -6.63 8.39
N ILE A 157 -0.97 -7.63 9.07
CA ILE A 157 -2.26 -7.50 9.78
C ILE A 157 -2.12 -7.32 11.30
N LYS A 158 -0.88 -7.31 11.80
CA LYS A 158 -0.53 -7.05 13.19
C LYS A 158 0.65 -6.11 13.22
N ARG A 159 0.50 -4.98 13.89
CA ARG A 159 1.57 -3.99 13.96
C ARG A 159 2.85 -4.59 14.54
N GLU A 160 3.92 -4.50 13.79
CA GLU A 160 5.25 -4.96 14.20
C GLU A 160 5.93 -3.87 15.02
N GLU A 161 6.76 -4.30 15.97
CA GLU A 161 7.46 -3.45 16.92
C GLU A 161 8.87 -3.99 17.12
N GLY A 162 9.78 -3.10 17.52
CA GLY A 162 11.13 -3.49 17.92
C GLY A 162 12.22 -2.56 17.38
N PRO A 163 13.48 -2.84 17.72
CA PRO A 163 14.61 -1.96 17.39
C PRO A 163 14.87 -1.81 15.89
N ILE A 164 14.38 -2.73 15.06
CA ILE A 164 14.50 -2.66 13.59
C ILE A 164 13.40 -1.82 12.93
N TYR A 165 12.44 -1.28 13.68
CA TYR A 165 11.36 -0.46 13.13
C TYR A 165 11.44 0.98 13.64
N ARG A 166 11.16 1.93 12.76
CA ARG A 166 10.93 3.34 13.10
C ARG A 166 9.56 3.74 12.61
N HIS A 167 8.75 4.27 13.52
CA HIS A 167 7.37 4.62 13.23
C HIS A 167 7.19 6.13 13.32
N THR A 168 6.62 6.71 12.27
CA THR A 168 6.20 8.12 12.23
C THR A 168 4.70 8.17 12.15
N LEU A 169 4.05 8.64 13.22
CA LEU A 169 2.61 8.85 13.25
C LEU A 169 2.23 10.08 12.43
N ILE A 170 1.10 9.98 11.73
CA ILE A 170 0.47 11.09 11.01
C ILE A 170 -0.39 11.89 11.97
#